data_AF-A0A969BX87-F1
#
_entry.id   AF-A0A969BX87-F1
#
_cell.length_a   1.000
_cell.length_b   1.000
_cell.length_c   1.000
_cell.angle_alpha   90.00
_cell.angle_beta   90.00
_cell.angle_gamma   90.00
#
_symmetry.space_group_name_H-M   'P 1'
#
loop_
_entity.id
_entity.type
_entity.pdbx_description
1 polymer ?
#
loop_
_entity_poly.entity_id
_entity_poly.type
_entity_poly.pdbx_seq_one_letter_code
_entity_poly.pdbx_strand_id
1 'polypeptide(L)'
;MVAFLSATQDISADAYRTDVLKKSEMGSGAAYFVTGYRIALVIAGGVALAIADPKNPGHWAWQQVYWLIAGLMSLGIVATLIAPEPKSYAKPTSMQAAIVQPFKDFFSRLGVVRAIAALGFVVLYRYGDALLNTMAVPFLLSAGYGQSEIGVIQGILGIFATSRGDDFWWGGV
;
A
#
# COMPACT_ATOMS: atom_id res chain seq x y z
N MET A 1 7.19 15.36 -8.00
CA MET A 1 8.33 14.51 -7.60
C MET A 1 7.90 13.38 -6.66
N VAL A 2 7.12 13.65 -5.61
CA VAL A 2 6.65 12.62 -4.65
C VAL A 2 5.94 11.44 -5.33
N ALA A 3 5.01 11.68 -6.27
CA ALA A 3 4.31 10.60 -6.98
C ALA A 3 5.25 9.68 -7.78
N PHE A 4 6.29 10.24 -8.39
CA PHE A 4 7.28 9.45 -9.15
C PHE A 4 8.15 8.59 -8.23
N LEU A 5 8.58 9.16 -7.10
CA LEU A 5 9.37 8.45 -6.09
C LEU A 5 8.53 7.36 -5.40
N SER A 6 7.25 7.63 -5.08
CA SER A 6 6.32 6.64 -4.52
C SER A 6 6.13 5.47 -5.48
N ALA A 7 5.83 5.73 -6.75
CA ALA A 7 5.66 4.68 -7.74
C ALA A 7 6.94 3.82 -7.90
N THR A 8 8.11 4.44 -7.81
CA THR A 8 9.40 3.74 -7.85
C THR A 8 9.64 2.89 -6.61
N GLN A 9 9.26 3.40 -5.44
CA GLN A 9 9.35 2.68 -4.18
C GLN A 9 8.42 1.47 -4.16
N ASP A 10 7.16 1.66 -4.59
CA ASP A 10 6.14 0.62 -4.64
C ASP A 10 6.57 -0.53 -5.55
N ILE A 11 6.99 -0.22 -6.79
CA ILE A 11 7.43 -1.26 -7.74
C ILE A 11 8.68 -2.00 -7.27
N SER A 12 9.62 -1.30 -6.61
CA SER A 12 10.84 -1.92 -6.09
C SER A 12 10.55 -2.84 -4.90
N ALA A 13 9.65 -2.42 -4.00
CA ALA A 13 9.23 -3.23 -2.86
C ALA A 13 8.44 -4.47 -3.29
N ASP A 14 7.56 -4.33 -4.28
CA ASP A 14 6.78 -5.45 -4.83
C ASP A 14 7.66 -6.47 -5.56
N ALA A 15 8.67 -6.00 -6.32
CA ALA A 15 9.66 -6.86 -6.96
C ALA A 15 10.51 -7.60 -5.92
N TYR A 16 11.04 -6.87 -4.93
CA TYR A 16 11.84 -7.45 -3.84
C TYR A 16 11.09 -8.55 -3.10
N ARG A 17 9.82 -8.30 -2.75
CA ARG A 17 8.96 -9.30 -2.07
C ARG A 17 8.82 -10.58 -2.90
N THR A 18 8.60 -10.42 -4.20
CA THR A 18 8.43 -11.55 -5.12
C THR A 18 9.72 -12.36 -5.28
N ASP A 19 10.87 -11.69 -5.25
CA ASP A 19 12.18 -12.33 -5.44
C ASP A 19 12.72 -13.01 -4.18
N VAL A 20 12.35 -12.55 -2.98
CA VAL A 20 12.86 -13.09 -1.70
C VAL A 20 11.96 -14.18 -1.11
N LEU A 21 10.65 -14.12 -1.32
CA LEU A 21 9.73 -15.11 -0.76
C LEU A 21 9.74 -16.41 -1.57
N LYS A 22 9.93 -17.56 -0.90
CA LYS A 22 9.73 -18.86 -1.54
C LYS A 22 8.25 -19.05 -1.89
N LYS A 23 7.98 -19.92 -2.86
CA LYS A 23 6.60 -20.22 -3.29
C LYS A 23 5.68 -20.69 -2.15
N SER A 24 6.21 -21.37 -1.14
CA SER A 24 5.50 -21.78 0.07
C SER A 24 5.28 -20.65 1.10
N GLU A 25 6.08 -19.58 1.04
CA GLU A 25 6.08 -18.47 1.99
C GLU A 25 5.31 -17.25 1.45
N MET A 26 4.92 -17.24 0.17
CA MET A 26 4.22 -16.12 -0.47
C MET A 26 2.90 -15.74 0.24
N GLY A 27 2.14 -16.72 0.73
CA GLY A 27 0.91 -16.46 1.47
C GLY A 27 1.15 -15.70 2.78
N SER A 28 2.06 -16.21 3.62
CA SER A 28 2.42 -15.57 4.89
C SER A 28 3.11 -14.21 4.67
N GLY A 29 3.98 -14.11 3.65
CA GLY A 29 4.65 -12.85 3.31
C GLY A 29 3.68 -11.76 2.82
N ALA A 30 2.65 -12.14 2.05
CA ALA A 30 1.58 -11.21 1.68
C ALA A 30 0.78 -10.75 2.90
N ALA A 31 0.48 -11.64 3.84
CA ALA A 31 -0.21 -11.30 5.08
C ALA A 31 0.59 -10.29 5.93
N TYR A 32 1.89 -10.53 6.17
CA TYR A 32 2.74 -9.61 6.91
C TYR A 32 2.82 -8.22 6.26
N PHE A 33 2.89 -8.17 4.93
CA PHE A 33 2.91 -6.90 4.19
C PHE A 33 1.61 -6.11 4.38
N VAL A 34 0.46 -6.78 4.24
CA VAL A 34 -0.86 -6.16 4.42
C VAL A 34 -1.06 -5.70 5.87
N THR A 35 -0.67 -6.52 6.86
CA THR A 35 -0.72 -6.13 8.28
C THR A 35 0.18 -4.92 8.56
N GLY A 36 1.41 -4.90 8.04
CA GLY A 36 2.32 -3.77 8.17
C GLY A 36 1.74 -2.48 7.56
N TYR A 37 1.17 -2.57 6.36
CA TYR A 37 0.47 -1.45 5.71
C TYR A 37 -0.70 -0.93 6.57
N ARG A 38 -1.49 -1.82 7.17
CA ARG A 38 -2.60 -1.43 8.06
C ARG A 38 -2.11 -0.74 9.32
N ILE A 39 -1.05 -1.25 9.96
CA ILE A 39 -0.44 -0.60 11.11
C ILE A 39 0.04 0.80 10.72
N ALA A 40 0.66 0.95 9.55
CA ALA A 40 1.08 2.25 9.05
C ALA A 40 -0.11 3.21 8.83
N LEU A 41 -1.25 2.73 8.30
CA LEU A 41 -2.47 3.53 8.18
C LEU A 41 -3.03 3.97 9.55
N VAL A 42 -3.04 3.09 10.56
CA VAL A 42 -3.45 3.46 11.93
C VAL A 42 -2.55 4.58 12.47
N ILE A 43 -1.25 4.45 12.29
CA ILE A 43 -0.30 5.41 12.84
C ILE A 43 -0.40 6.75 12.10
N ALA A 44 -0.37 6.73 10.78
CA ALA A 44 -0.36 7.93 9.95
C ALA A 44 -1.71 8.65 9.91
N GLY A 45 -2.82 7.92 10.00
CA GLY A 45 -4.17 8.47 9.97
C GLY A 45 -4.80 8.62 11.35
N GLY A 46 -4.83 7.55 12.15
CA GLY A 46 -5.48 7.57 13.46
C GLY A 46 -4.65 8.28 14.53
N VAL A 47 -3.45 7.77 14.80
CA VAL A 47 -2.60 8.24 15.90
C VAL A 47 -2.10 9.66 15.63
N ALA A 48 -1.58 9.92 14.43
CA ALA A 48 -1.05 11.23 14.04
C ALA A 48 -2.12 12.34 14.13
N LEU A 49 -3.35 12.07 13.68
CA LEU A 49 -4.45 13.04 13.80
C LEU A 49 -4.89 13.23 15.25
N ALA A 50 -4.98 12.14 16.03
CA ALA A 50 -5.37 12.21 17.43
C ALA A 50 -4.37 13.04 18.27
N ILE A 51 -3.07 12.86 18.06
CA ILE A 51 -2.06 13.66 18.79
C ILE A 51 -1.96 15.11 18.28
N ALA A 52 -2.36 15.37 17.03
CA ALA A 52 -2.37 16.71 16.44
C ALA A 52 -3.64 17.52 16.77
N ASP A 53 -4.70 16.88 17.29
CA ASP A 53 -5.97 17.54 17.58
C ASP A 53 -5.80 18.59 18.69
N PRO A 54 -6.01 19.89 18.42
CA PRO A 54 -5.86 20.96 19.40
C PRO A 54 -6.76 20.81 20.64
N LYS A 55 -7.83 20.01 20.56
CA LYS A 55 -8.75 19.77 21.66
C LYS A 55 -8.18 18.84 22.73
N ASN A 56 -7.12 18.09 22.43
CA ASN A 56 -6.48 17.19 23.38
C ASN A 56 -5.49 17.95 24.28
N PRO A 57 -5.54 17.74 25.62
CA PRO A 57 -4.55 18.31 26.52
C PRO A 57 -3.19 17.64 26.24
N GLY A 58 -2.19 18.45 25.85
CA GLY A 58 -0.87 17.96 25.44
C GLY A 58 -0.72 17.66 23.94
N HIS A 59 -1.58 18.22 23.09
CA HIS A 59 -1.48 18.08 21.64
C HIS A 59 -0.11 18.52 21.12
N TRP A 60 0.33 17.85 20.06
CA TRP A 60 1.58 18.12 19.39
C TRP A 60 1.34 19.06 18.21
N ALA A 61 2.26 20.01 18.01
CA ALA A 61 2.26 20.77 16.78
C ALA A 61 2.52 19.82 15.59
N TRP A 62 1.95 20.10 14.43
CA TRP A 62 2.14 19.31 13.21
C TRP A 62 3.61 19.02 12.90
N GLN A 63 4.50 19.96 13.19
CA GLN A 63 5.94 19.75 13.05
C GLN A 63 6.46 18.56 13.87
N GLN A 64 6.02 18.40 15.12
CA GLN A 64 6.43 17.29 15.99
C GLN A 64 5.86 15.96 15.48
N VAL A 65 4.63 15.97 14.96
CA VAL A 65 4.00 14.80 14.33
C VAL A 65 4.78 14.37 13.09
N TYR A 66 5.22 15.32 12.25
CA TYR A 66 6.07 15.01 11.11
C TYR A 66 7.44 14.47 11.51
N TRP A 67 8.04 14.96 12.59
CA TRP A 67 9.27 14.38 13.13
C TRP A 67 9.08 12.93 13.60
N LEU A 68 7.95 12.61 14.24
CA LEU A 68 7.61 11.25 14.62
C LEU A 68 7.47 10.33 13.40
N ILE A 69 6.70 10.77 12.38
CA ILE A 69 6.52 10.01 11.13
C ILE A 69 7.86 9.81 10.42
N ALA A 70 8.71 10.85 10.36
CA ALA A 70 10.05 10.74 9.80
C ALA A 70 10.92 9.73 10.57
N GLY A 71 10.82 9.71 11.91
CA GLY A 71 11.48 8.71 12.76
C GLY A 71 11.04 7.29 12.42
N LEU A 72 9.74 7.05 12.26
CA LEU A 72 9.22 5.75 11.85
C LEU A 72 9.66 5.34 10.44
N MET A 73 9.69 6.29 9.50
CA MET A 73 10.20 6.05 8.14
C MET A 73 11.68 5.66 8.14
N SER A 74 12.49 6.21 9.05
CA SER A 74 13.89 5.83 9.18
C SER A 74 14.09 4.35 9.54
N LEU A 75 13.15 3.74 10.29
CA LEU A 75 13.16 2.30 10.55
C LEU A 75 13.00 1.50 9.26
N GLY A 76 12.14 1.96 8.33
CA GLY A 76 11.97 1.35 7.01
C GLY A 76 13.24 1.43 6.16
N ILE A 77 13.98 2.55 6.26
CA ILE A 77 15.29 2.69 5.61
C ILE A 77 16.29 1.68 6.18
N VAL A 78 16.40 1.59 7.50
CA VAL A 78 17.30 0.63 8.16
C VAL A 78 16.92 -0.82 7.80
N ALA A 79 15.63 -1.14 7.82
CA ALA A 79 15.14 -2.46 7.40
C ALA A 79 15.54 -2.78 5.95
N THR A 80 15.45 -1.80 5.04
CA THR A 80 15.85 -1.94 3.64
C THR A 80 17.36 -2.17 3.50
N LEU A 81 18.19 -1.50 4.32
CA LEU A 81 19.65 -1.67 4.30
C LEU A 81 20.11 -3.04 4.83
N ILE A 82 19.34 -3.65 5.74
CA ILE A 82 19.63 -4.98 6.31
C ILE A 82 18.97 -6.09 5.49
N ALA A 83 18.04 -5.72 4.59
CA ALA A 83 17.27 -6.66 3.81
C ALA A 83 18.19 -7.58 2.96
N PRO A 84 18.00 -8.91 2.99
CA PRO A 84 18.84 -9.82 2.24
C PRO A 84 18.74 -9.56 0.74
N GLU A 85 19.87 -9.61 0.03
CA GLU A 85 19.87 -9.47 -1.41
C GLU A 85 19.12 -10.64 -2.08
N PRO A 86 18.19 -10.37 -3.02
CA PRO A 86 17.52 -11.42 -3.76
C PRO A 86 18.53 -12.23 -4.56
N LYS A 87 18.35 -13.55 -4.60
CA LYS A 87 19.25 -14.45 -5.36
C LYS A 87 19.18 -14.07 -6.84
N SER A 88 20.29 -13.55 -7.36
CA SER A 88 20.41 -12.97 -8.68
C SER A 88 19.69 -13.78 -9.77
N TYR A 89 18.59 -13.23 -10.27
CA TYR A 89 18.14 -13.54 -11.63
C TYR A 89 19.11 -12.86 -12.61
N ALA A 90 19.22 -13.43 -13.82
CA ALA A 90 20.13 -12.92 -14.85
C ALA A 90 19.89 -11.42 -15.06
N LYS A 91 20.88 -10.60 -14.71
CA LYS A 91 20.80 -9.14 -14.92
C LYS A 91 20.54 -8.90 -16.42
N PRO A 92 19.59 -8.03 -16.79
CA PRO A 92 19.35 -7.71 -18.18
C PRO A 92 20.66 -7.18 -18.81
N THR A 93 21.05 -7.75 -19.95
CA THR A 93 22.31 -7.42 -20.62
C THR A 93 22.31 -6.03 -21.26
N SER A 94 21.13 -5.41 -21.39
CA SER A 94 20.97 -4.04 -21.90
C SER A 94 19.73 -3.36 -21.30
N MET A 95 19.71 -2.03 -21.30
CA MET A 95 18.53 -1.24 -20.89
C MET A 95 17.29 -1.57 -21.74
N GLN A 96 17.50 -1.85 -23.04
CA GLN A 96 16.43 -2.30 -23.92
C GLN A 96 15.86 -3.65 -23.46
N ALA A 97 16.72 -4.58 -23.02
CA ALA A 97 16.26 -5.85 -22.47
C ALA A 97 15.46 -5.65 -21.17
N ALA A 98 15.88 -4.73 -20.29
CA ALA A 98 15.19 -4.44 -19.03
C ALA A 98 13.79 -3.81 -19.23
N ILE A 99 13.63 -2.96 -20.25
CA ILE A 99 12.39 -2.23 -20.49
C ILE A 99 11.49 -2.98 -21.47
N VAL A 100 12.00 -3.38 -22.63
CA VAL A 100 11.17 -3.84 -23.76
C VAL A 100 10.83 -5.33 -23.66
N GLN A 101 11.73 -6.17 -23.15
CA GLN A 101 11.45 -7.61 -23.09
C GLN A 101 10.28 -7.97 -22.16
N PRO A 102 10.10 -7.36 -20.97
CA PRO A 102 8.95 -7.63 -20.13
C PRO A 102 7.61 -7.35 -20.83
N PHE A 103 7.50 -6.23 -21.57
CA PHE A 103 6.30 -5.94 -22.35
C PHE A 103 6.09 -6.96 -23.47
N LYS A 104 7.14 -7.28 -24.23
CA LYS A 104 7.04 -8.29 -25.30
C LYS A 104 6.59 -9.64 -24.76
N ASP A 105 7.18 -10.08 -23.66
CA ASP A 105 6.85 -11.34 -22.99
C ASP A 105 5.39 -11.35 -22.49
N PHE A 106 4.93 -10.24 -21.89
CA PHE A 106 3.54 -10.05 -21.48
C PHE A 106 2.56 -10.22 -22.64
N PHE A 107 2.79 -9.51 -23.75
CA PHE A 107 1.92 -9.58 -24.93
C PHE A 107 2.01 -10.94 -25.66
N SER A 108 3.18 -11.60 -25.66
CA SER A 108 3.33 -12.92 -26.28
C SER A 108 2.68 -14.03 -25.47
N ARG A 109 2.67 -13.95 -24.13
CA ARG A 109 2.08 -14.97 -23.25
C ARG A 109 0.56 -14.90 -23.20
N LEU A 110 0.01 -13.69 -23.08
CA LEU A 110 -1.43 -13.48 -22.95
C LEU A 110 -2.13 -13.38 -24.31
N GLY A 111 -1.40 -12.99 -25.36
CA GLY A 111 -1.97 -12.58 -26.64
C GLY A 111 -2.53 -11.15 -26.58
N VAL A 112 -2.43 -10.43 -27.70
CA VAL A 112 -2.74 -8.98 -27.76
C VAL A 112 -4.13 -8.63 -27.23
N VAL A 113 -5.14 -9.42 -27.60
CA VAL A 113 -6.54 -9.16 -27.19
C VAL A 113 -6.70 -9.30 -25.67
N ARG A 114 -6.19 -10.38 -25.06
CA ARG A 114 -6.31 -10.59 -23.61
C ARG A 114 -5.42 -9.64 -22.82
N ALA A 115 -4.24 -9.31 -23.34
CA ALA A 115 -3.34 -8.33 -22.74
C ALA A 115 -3.99 -6.93 -22.66
N ILE A 116 -4.60 -6.45 -23.77
CA ILE A 116 -5.33 -5.18 -23.78
C ILE A 116 -6.55 -5.25 -22.86
N ALA A 117 -7.32 -6.34 -22.89
CA ALA A 117 -8.46 -6.50 -21.99
C ALA A 117 -8.05 -6.49 -20.50
N ALA A 118 -6.94 -7.14 -20.14
CA ALA A 118 -6.41 -7.13 -18.79
C ALA A 118 -5.94 -5.73 -18.36
N LEU A 119 -5.22 -5.02 -19.23
CA LEU A 119 -4.80 -3.63 -18.96
C LEU A 119 -6.01 -2.71 -18.80
N GLY A 120 -7.01 -2.83 -19.70
CA GLY A 120 -8.25 -2.06 -19.61
C GLY A 120 -9.02 -2.35 -18.32
N PHE A 121 -9.12 -3.62 -17.94
CA PHE A 121 -9.74 -4.03 -16.68
C PHE A 121 -9.03 -3.42 -15.47
N VAL A 122 -7.70 -3.51 -15.40
CA VAL A 122 -6.91 -2.94 -14.29
C VAL A 122 -7.10 -1.42 -14.22
N VAL A 123 -7.05 -0.71 -15.35
CA VAL A 123 -7.25 0.74 -15.39
C VAL A 123 -8.66 1.12 -14.93
N LEU A 124 -9.70 0.46 -15.44
CA LEU A 124 -11.09 0.74 -15.07
C LEU A 124 -11.36 0.43 -13.59
N TYR A 125 -10.87 -0.71 -13.10
CA TYR A 125 -11.00 -1.11 -11.71
C TYR A 125 -10.30 -0.10 -10.79
N ARG A 126 -9.04 0.24 -11.08
CA ARG A 126 -8.25 1.17 -10.26
C ARG A 126 -8.80 2.59 -10.31
N TYR A 127 -9.36 3.01 -11.45
CA TYR A 127 -10.04 4.29 -11.58
C TYR A 127 -11.28 4.35 -10.68
N GLY A 128 -12.12 3.30 -10.69
CA GLY A 128 -13.28 3.20 -9.80
C GLY A 128 -12.88 3.23 -8.32
N ASP A 129 -11.87 2.44 -7.94
CA ASP A 129 -11.30 2.43 -6.59
C ASP A 129 -10.79 3.82 -6.15
N ALA A 130 -10.03 4.50 -7.01
CA ALA A 130 -9.51 5.84 -6.71
C ALA A 130 -10.62 6.89 -6.51
N LEU A 131 -11.69 6.82 -7.32
CA LEU A 131 -12.85 7.70 -7.17
C LEU A 131 -13.59 7.46 -5.85
N LEU A 132 -13.82 6.19 -5.50
CA LEU A 132 -14.48 5.83 -4.24
C LEU A 132 -13.69 6.36 -3.04
N ASN A 133 -12.36 6.16 -3.03
CA ASN A 133 -11.51 6.65 -1.95
C ASN A 133 -11.51 8.18 -1.84
N THR A 134 -11.52 8.89 -2.96
CA THR A 134 -11.53 10.37 -2.97
C THR A 134 -12.88 10.94 -2.54
N MET A 135 -13.98 10.26 -2.87
CA MET A 135 -15.34 10.74 -2.61
C MET A 135 -15.94 10.25 -1.29
N ALA A 136 -15.36 9.23 -0.64
CA ALA A 136 -15.90 8.67 0.60
C ALA A 136 -16.07 9.72 1.71
N VAL A 137 -15.06 10.57 1.94
CA VAL A 137 -15.11 11.61 2.99
C VAL A 137 -16.14 12.70 2.66
N PRO A 138 -16.12 13.35 1.47
CA PRO A 138 -17.14 14.32 1.09
C PRO A 138 -18.57 13.77 1.12
N PHE A 139 -18.77 12.52 0.69
CA PHE A 139 -20.07 11.86 0.71
C PHE A 139 -20.60 11.71 2.15
N LEU A 140 -19.78 11.24 3.08
CA LEU A 140 -20.17 11.11 4.48
C LEU A 140 -20.47 12.46 5.14
N LEU A 141 -19.69 13.51 4.81
CA LEU A 141 -19.98 14.86 5.25
C LEU A 141 -21.32 15.37 4.69
N SER A 142 -21.63 15.10 3.42
CA SER A 142 -22.92 15.48 2.81
C SER A 142 -24.11 14.71 3.37
N ALA A 143 -23.90 13.50 3.91
CA ALA A 143 -24.92 12.70 4.57
C ALA A 143 -25.19 13.14 6.02
N GLY A 144 -24.45 14.13 6.53
CA GLY A 144 -24.66 14.72 7.85
C GLY A 144 -23.76 14.16 8.97
N TYR A 145 -22.78 13.32 8.65
CA TYR A 145 -21.81 12.80 9.64
C TYR A 145 -20.76 13.85 10.00
N GLY A 146 -20.37 13.91 11.28
CA GLY A 146 -19.30 14.78 11.76
C GLY A 146 -17.90 14.27 11.40
N GLN A 147 -16.93 15.18 11.26
CA GLN A 147 -15.52 14.81 10.95
C GLN A 147 -14.91 13.81 11.94
N SER A 148 -15.27 13.91 13.23
CA SER A 148 -14.85 12.97 14.27
C SER A 148 -15.43 11.57 14.08
N GLU A 149 -16.68 11.45 13.64
CA GLU A 149 -17.34 10.16 13.40
C GLU A 149 -16.75 9.48 12.16
N ILE A 150 -16.49 10.26 11.11
CA ILE A 150 -15.84 9.79 9.89
C ILE A 150 -14.43 9.26 10.20
N GLY A 151 -13.67 9.97 11.03
CA GLY A 151 -12.34 9.53 11.47
C GLY A 151 -12.36 8.20 12.22
N VAL A 152 -13.36 7.98 13.09
CA VAL A 152 -13.54 6.71 13.82
C VAL A 152 -13.95 5.58 12.86
N ILE A 153 -14.87 5.84 11.92
CA ILE A 153 -15.34 4.85 10.95
C ILE A 153 -14.22 4.42 10.01
N GLN A 154 -13.51 5.38 9.40
CA GLN A 154 -12.44 5.08 8.44
C GLN A 154 -11.18 4.53 9.12
N GLY A 155 -10.83 5.05 10.30
CA GLY A 155 -9.64 4.63 11.02
C GLY A 155 -9.82 3.30 11.75
N ILE A 156 -10.79 3.21 12.66
CA ILE A 156 -10.92 2.07 13.57
C ILE A 156 -11.81 0.99 12.95
N LEU A 157 -13.03 1.32 12.53
CA LEU A 157 -13.98 0.32 12.03
C LEU A 157 -13.55 -0.29 10.69
N GLY A 158 -12.99 0.50 9.78
CA GLY A 158 -12.45 0.00 8.51
C GLY A 158 -11.40 -1.10 8.73
N ILE A 159 -10.47 -0.87 9.66
CA ILE A 159 -9.37 -1.80 9.95
C ILE A 159 -9.87 -3.07 10.65
N PHE A 160 -10.81 -2.94 11.59
CA PHE A 160 -11.44 -4.09 12.24
C PHE A 160 -12.30 -4.92 11.28
N ALA A 161 -13.04 -4.26 10.38
CA ALA A 161 -13.88 -4.92 9.39
C ALA A 161 -13.05 -5.72 8.40
N THR A 162 -11.95 -5.16 7.88
CA THR A 162 -11.07 -5.90 6.97
C THR A 162 -10.31 -7.02 7.68
N SER A 163 -9.85 -6.81 8.92
CA SER A 163 -9.15 -7.86 9.68
C SER A 163 -10.06 -9.06 9.99
N ARG A 164 -11.30 -8.82 10.43
CA ARG A 164 -12.29 -9.90 10.59
C ARG A 164 -12.71 -10.53 9.27
N GLY A 165 -12.77 -9.75 8.19
CA GLY A 165 -13.03 -10.28 6.86
C GLY A 165 -11.97 -11.29 6.46
N ASP A 166 -10.69 -10.93 6.59
CA ASP A 166 -9.58 -11.83 6.27
C ASP A 166 -9.58 -13.08 7.15
N ASP A 167 -9.78 -12.94 8.47
CA ASP A 167 -9.86 -14.09 9.38
C ASP A 167 -11.08 -14.99 9.08
N PHE A 168 -12.20 -14.42 8.62
CA PHE A 168 -13.38 -15.18 8.21
C PHE A 168 -13.16 -15.96 6.90
N TRP A 169 -12.44 -15.37 5.95
CA TRP A 169 -12.14 -16.04 4.66
C TRP A 169 -10.97 -17.04 4.75
N TRP A 170 -10.01 -16.83 5.66
CA TRP A 170 -8.82 -17.68 5.81
C TRP A 170 -8.86 -18.62 7.02
N GLY A 171 -9.72 -18.38 8.02
CA GLY A 171 -9.84 -19.21 9.23
C GLY A 171 -10.60 -20.52 9.06
N GLY A 172 -10.95 -20.89 7.82
CA GLY A 172 -11.67 -22.11 7.47
C GLY A 172 -10.90 -23.10 6.57
N VAL A 173 -9.58 -22.94 6.43
CA VAL A 173 -8.69 -23.90 5.72
C VAL A 173 -7.61 -24.41 6.66
#